data_AF-A0A2K2UAW1-F1
#
_entry.id   AF-A0A2K2UAW1-F1
#
_cell.length_a   1.000
_cell.length_b   1.000
_cell.length_c   1.000
_cell.angle_alpha   90.00
_cell.angle_beta   90.00
_cell.angle_gamma   90.00
#
_symmetry.space_group_name_H-M   'P 1'
#
loop_
_entity.id
_entity.type
_entity.pdbx_description
1 polymer ?
#
loop_
_entity_poly.entity_id
_entity_poly.type
_entity_poly.pdbx_seq_one_letter_code
_entity_poly.pdbx_strand_id
1 'polypeptide(L)'
;MDRIVVEDVRERSAELVEKLAGVWEASVRATHHFLTEADVVALRPEVYEVLESVAQLAVVREGGAPVAFAGAEGGVLEMLFAAPAARGCGVGKALLAHAVEDWGVHRLDVNEQNPAALGFYEHEGFFVAARSSADGAGRPFPTLHLALATGIRAQMASGEWFEAADLLLEQDRIRARRIMQRFNADATLDDEGRAALLGGLLGALGAGSSMSAGAQVDYGYHVYVGCNCFFNFNCTFLDGAPIVFGDDVWVGPNCTFATALHPMVGRERAVWFDAQDAPHLRERNLPIVVGNDVWIAAGVTVNPGVTIGDGAVIGSGSVVTKDVPPRTLAFGNPCRPVREITAEDAIGNAGVVEAAADAAHAEAEAGAAL
;
A
#
# COMPACT_ATOMS: atom_id res chain seq x y z
N MET A 1 -17.08 -13.80 26.24
CA MET A 1 -17.07 -12.62 25.36
C MET A 1 -18.46 -12.53 24.79
N ASP A 2 -19.17 -11.45 25.09
CA ASP A 2 -20.48 -11.23 24.47
C ASP A 2 -20.29 -11.14 22.96
N ARG A 3 -21.22 -11.76 22.22
CA ARG A 3 -21.18 -11.78 20.76
C ARG A 3 -21.49 -10.35 20.29
N ILE A 4 -20.56 -9.73 19.55
CA ILE A 4 -20.81 -8.43 18.90
C ILE A 4 -21.92 -8.66 17.87
N VAL A 5 -22.98 -7.86 17.96
CA VAL A 5 -24.10 -7.88 17.02
C VAL A 5 -24.08 -6.57 16.24
N VAL A 6 -24.00 -6.68 14.92
CA VAL A 6 -24.16 -5.58 13.98
C VAL A 6 -25.60 -5.56 13.51
N GLU A 7 -26.26 -4.41 13.60
CA GLU A 7 -27.68 -4.23 13.26
C GLU A 7 -27.83 -3.20 12.14
N ASP A 8 -28.39 -3.60 11.00
CA ASP A 8 -28.79 -2.66 9.95
C ASP A 8 -29.93 -1.75 10.42
N VAL A 9 -29.76 -0.44 10.23
CA VAL A 9 -30.72 0.61 10.58
C VAL A 9 -31.56 0.95 9.37
N ARG A 10 -32.81 0.48 9.35
CA ARG A 10 -33.79 0.78 8.30
C ARG A 10 -34.59 2.06 8.56
N GLU A 11 -34.87 2.36 9.83
CA GLU A 11 -35.60 3.56 10.24
C GLU A 11 -34.72 4.42 11.15
N ARG A 12 -34.57 5.69 10.77
CA ARG A 12 -33.67 6.64 11.43
C ARG A 12 -34.51 7.63 12.23
N SER A 13 -34.69 7.36 13.52
CA SER A 13 -35.31 8.33 14.41
C SER A 13 -34.33 9.47 14.72
N ALA A 14 -34.84 10.68 14.96
CA ALA A 14 -34.02 11.83 15.36
C ALA A 14 -33.18 11.52 16.61
N GLU A 15 -33.73 10.74 17.56
CA GLU A 15 -33.00 10.29 18.75
C GLU A 15 -31.81 9.38 18.40
N LEU A 16 -31.95 8.49 17.43
CA LEU A 16 -30.85 7.63 17.00
C LEU A 16 -29.76 8.45 16.32
N VAL A 17 -30.13 9.32 15.37
CA VAL A 17 -29.19 10.19 14.65
C VAL A 17 -28.38 11.03 15.64
N GLU A 18 -29.05 11.65 16.63
CA GLU A 18 -28.40 12.41 17.71
C GLU A 18 -27.37 11.58 18.47
N LYS A 19 -27.72 10.33 18.84
CA LYS A 19 -26.79 9.45 19.56
C LYS A 19 -25.60 9.03 18.69
N LEU A 20 -25.79 8.79 17.40
CA LEU A 20 -24.71 8.44 16.47
C LEU A 20 -23.78 9.64 16.23
N ALA A 21 -24.33 10.85 16.08
CA ALA A 21 -23.53 12.07 16.03
C ALA A 21 -22.70 12.24 17.30
N GLY A 22 -23.25 11.92 18.49
CA GLY A 22 -22.50 11.90 19.75
C GLY A 22 -21.35 10.89 19.76
N VAL A 23 -21.53 9.69 19.19
CA VAL A 23 -20.45 8.69 19.04
C VAL A 23 -19.36 9.20 18.11
N TRP A 24 -19.74 9.84 16.99
CA TRP A 24 -18.80 10.48 16.07
C TRP A 24 -17.99 11.56 16.77
N GLU A 25 -18.64 12.52 17.45
CA GLU A 25 -17.95 13.61 18.15
C GLU A 25 -16.95 13.07 19.19
N ALA A 26 -17.37 12.11 20.00
CA ALA A 26 -16.51 11.49 21.01
C ALA A 26 -15.31 10.76 20.38
N SER A 27 -15.52 10.08 19.26
CA SER A 27 -14.44 9.40 18.53
C SER A 27 -13.46 10.42 17.93
N VAL A 28 -13.96 11.42 17.22
CA VAL A 28 -13.15 12.45 16.55
C VAL A 28 -12.28 13.20 17.55
N ARG A 29 -12.85 13.69 18.65
CA ARG A 29 -12.11 14.37 19.73
C ARG A 29 -10.98 13.52 20.33
N ALA A 30 -11.11 12.19 20.26
CA ALA A 30 -10.16 11.25 20.83
C ALA A 30 -9.09 10.76 19.85
N THR A 31 -9.20 11.01 18.54
CA THR A 31 -8.20 10.54 17.53
C THR A 31 -7.77 11.58 16.51
N HIS A 32 -8.61 12.55 16.19
CA HIS A 32 -8.35 13.51 15.12
C HIS A 32 -7.77 14.79 15.73
N HIS A 33 -6.59 14.67 16.36
CA HIS A 33 -5.92 15.78 17.03
C HIS A 33 -5.53 16.94 16.09
N PHE A 34 -5.62 16.71 14.78
CA PHE A 34 -5.42 17.72 13.75
C PHE A 34 -6.65 18.63 13.54
N LEU A 35 -7.84 18.25 14.02
CA LEU A 35 -9.05 19.07 13.97
C LEU A 35 -9.16 19.92 15.24
N THR A 36 -9.49 21.20 15.07
CA THR A 36 -9.82 22.08 16.19
C THR A 36 -11.26 21.88 16.64
N GLU A 37 -11.59 22.38 17.83
CA GLU A 37 -12.98 22.42 18.32
C GLU A 37 -13.94 23.14 17.36
N ALA A 38 -13.45 24.20 16.70
CA ALA A 38 -14.23 24.92 15.70
C ALA A 38 -14.52 24.05 14.48
N ASP A 39 -13.54 23.24 14.04
CA ASP A 39 -13.70 22.32 12.91
C ASP A 39 -14.71 21.22 13.22
N VAL A 40 -14.65 20.63 14.41
CA VAL A 40 -15.61 19.60 14.85
C VAL A 40 -17.03 20.18 14.86
N VAL A 41 -17.21 21.40 15.37
CA VAL A 41 -18.53 22.07 15.36
C VAL A 41 -18.99 22.38 13.93
N ALA A 42 -18.08 22.76 13.04
CA ALA A 42 -18.38 23.07 11.64
C ALA A 42 -18.75 21.83 10.81
N LEU A 43 -18.13 20.68 11.08
CA LEU A 43 -18.40 19.40 10.41
C LEU A 43 -19.71 18.75 10.87
N ARG A 44 -20.19 19.10 12.07
CA ARG A 44 -21.36 18.45 12.67
C ARG A 44 -22.59 18.46 11.75
N PRO A 45 -23.04 19.58 11.13
CA PRO A 45 -24.17 19.55 10.21
C PRO A 45 -24.01 18.58 9.04
N GLU A 46 -22.80 18.46 8.47
CA GLU A 46 -22.49 17.51 7.40
C GLU A 46 -22.68 16.06 7.89
N VAL A 47 -22.27 15.76 9.13
CA VAL A 47 -22.44 14.42 9.72
C VAL A 47 -23.92 14.07 9.91
N TYR A 48 -24.76 15.01 10.35
CA TYR A 48 -26.20 14.78 10.43
C TYR A 48 -26.79 14.49 9.05
N GLU A 49 -26.43 15.28 8.04
CA GLU A 49 -26.90 15.09 6.67
C GLU A 49 -26.54 13.70 6.15
N VAL A 50 -25.29 13.26 6.34
CA VAL A 50 -24.88 11.91 5.89
C VAL A 50 -25.54 10.82 6.72
N LEU A 51 -25.66 10.95 8.04
CA LEU A 51 -26.38 9.97 8.87
C LEU A 51 -27.85 9.83 8.45
N GLU A 52 -28.50 10.92 8.06
CA GLU A 52 -29.90 10.92 7.61
C GLU A 52 -30.07 10.36 6.19
N SER A 53 -29.07 10.51 5.31
CA SER A 53 -29.21 10.24 3.88
C SER A 53 -28.44 9.03 3.33
N VAL A 54 -27.35 8.59 3.97
CA VAL A 54 -26.48 7.50 3.48
C VAL A 54 -27.30 6.26 3.14
N ALA A 55 -27.01 5.56 2.05
CA ALA A 55 -27.87 4.45 1.61
C ALA A 55 -27.96 3.30 2.64
N GLN A 56 -26.83 2.92 3.24
CA GLN A 56 -26.73 1.84 4.22
C GLN A 56 -26.15 2.37 5.52
N LEU A 57 -26.73 1.94 6.64
CA LEU A 57 -26.32 2.33 7.98
C LEU A 57 -26.45 1.13 8.91
N ALA A 58 -25.43 0.84 9.71
CA ALA A 58 -25.45 -0.20 10.72
C ALA A 58 -24.86 0.30 12.03
N VAL A 59 -25.31 -0.29 13.12
CA VAL A 59 -24.91 0.08 14.48
C VAL A 59 -24.54 -1.14 15.30
N VAL A 60 -23.62 -0.94 16.25
CA VAL A 60 -23.36 -1.86 17.36
C VAL A 60 -23.83 -1.21 18.64
N ARG A 61 -24.57 -1.94 19.46
CA ARG A 61 -25.14 -1.45 20.73
C ARG A 61 -24.58 -2.22 21.93
N GLU A 62 -24.34 -1.51 23.02
CA GLU A 62 -24.11 -2.09 24.35
C GLU A 62 -25.12 -1.51 25.34
N GLY A 63 -25.81 -2.39 26.09
CA GLY A 63 -26.87 -1.96 27.00
C GLY A 63 -28.01 -1.18 26.32
N GLY A 64 -28.21 -1.38 25.00
CA GLY A 64 -29.18 -0.67 24.17
C GLY A 64 -28.71 0.69 23.62
N ALA A 65 -27.58 1.22 24.09
CA ALA A 65 -27.00 2.46 23.57
C ALA A 65 -26.04 2.16 22.40
N PRO A 66 -26.04 2.98 21.32
CA PRO A 66 -25.09 2.81 20.24
C PRO A 66 -23.67 3.14 20.73
N VAL A 67 -22.73 2.26 20.44
CA VAL A 67 -21.30 2.42 20.79
C VAL A 67 -20.40 2.48 19.56
N ALA A 68 -20.88 2.03 18.40
CA ALA A 68 -20.20 2.18 17.12
C ALA A 68 -21.22 2.13 15.97
N PHE A 69 -20.87 2.69 14.82
CA PHE A 69 -21.68 2.62 13.61
C PHE A 69 -20.82 2.70 12.34
N ALA A 70 -21.39 2.25 11.24
CA ALA A 70 -20.83 2.38 9.90
C ALA A 70 -21.91 2.77 8.90
N GLY A 71 -21.53 3.56 7.89
CA GLY A 71 -22.39 3.99 6.81
C GLY A 71 -21.69 3.82 5.47
N ALA A 72 -22.42 3.36 4.46
CA ALA A 72 -21.88 3.07 3.14
C ALA A 72 -22.86 3.43 2.02
N GLU A 73 -22.30 3.79 0.87
CA GLU A 73 -23.06 4.08 -0.34
C GLU A 73 -22.25 3.70 -1.58
N GLY A 74 -22.89 3.07 -2.57
CA GLY A 74 -22.26 2.76 -3.85
C GLY A 74 -20.99 1.89 -3.76
N GLY A 75 -20.86 1.05 -2.72
CA GLY A 75 -19.67 0.23 -2.45
C GLY A 75 -18.49 1.01 -1.84
N VAL A 76 -18.73 2.23 -1.36
CA VAL A 76 -17.78 3.06 -0.62
C VAL A 76 -18.20 3.12 0.85
N LEU A 77 -17.25 2.95 1.77
CA LEU A 77 -17.47 3.21 3.19
C LEU A 77 -17.33 4.72 3.45
N GLU A 78 -18.45 5.38 3.69
CA GLU A 78 -18.50 6.84 3.94
C GLU A 78 -18.12 7.17 5.38
N MET A 79 -18.40 6.27 6.32
CA MET A 79 -18.14 6.49 7.74
C MET A 79 -18.01 5.18 8.51
N LEU A 80 -17.10 5.16 9.48
CA LEU A 80 -16.99 4.11 10.48
C LEU A 80 -16.41 4.72 11.76
N PHE A 81 -17.22 4.75 12.82
CA PHE A 81 -16.83 5.37 14.09
C PHE A 81 -17.18 4.45 15.27
N ALA A 82 -16.29 4.43 16.26
CA ALA A 82 -16.49 3.74 17.52
C ALA A 82 -16.18 4.68 18.68
N ALA A 83 -17.05 4.66 19.70
CA ALA A 83 -16.86 5.41 20.92
C ALA A 83 -15.51 5.04 21.57
N PRO A 84 -14.81 5.99 22.23
CA PRO A 84 -13.49 5.73 22.79
C PRO A 84 -13.43 4.50 23.73
N ALA A 85 -14.48 4.29 24.52
CA ALA A 85 -14.58 3.16 25.46
C ALA A 85 -14.74 1.78 24.77
N ALA A 86 -15.17 1.74 23.51
CA ALA A 86 -15.38 0.52 22.73
C ALA A 86 -14.21 0.20 21.78
N ARG A 87 -13.17 1.04 21.75
CA ARG A 87 -11.97 0.80 20.92
C ARG A 87 -11.17 -0.38 21.45
N GLY A 88 -10.57 -1.14 20.54
CA GLY A 88 -9.82 -2.37 20.87
C GLY A 88 -10.70 -3.57 21.22
N CYS A 89 -12.03 -3.41 21.28
CA CYS A 89 -12.97 -4.50 21.57
C CYS A 89 -13.47 -5.25 20.33
N GLY A 90 -12.99 -4.90 19.13
CA GLY A 90 -13.35 -5.56 17.86
C GLY A 90 -14.62 -5.03 17.17
N VAL A 91 -15.31 -4.02 17.73
CA VAL A 91 -16.55 -3.47 17.15
C VAL A 91 -16.35 -2.84 15.76
N GLY A 92 -15.22 -2.15 15.54
CA GLY A 92 -14.88 -1.56 14.24
C GLY A 92 -14.62 -2.64 13.17
N LYS A 93 -13.91 -3.72 13.55
CA LYS A 93 -13.68 -4.88 12.68
C LYS A 93 -15.00 -5.56 12.28
N ALA A 94 -15.90 -5.75 13.26
CA ALA A 94 -17.21 -6.35 13.00
C ALA A 94 -18.06 -5.51 12.03
N LEU A 95 -18.08 -4.19 12.21
CA LEU A 95 -18.78 -3.26 11.31
C LEU A 95 -18.16 -3.24 9.90
N LEU A 96 -16.83 -3.23 9.79
CA LEU A 96 -16.16 -3.25 8.49
C LEU A 96 -16.42 -4.57 7.75
N ALA A 97 -16.35 -5.71 8.45
CA ALA A 97 -16.66 -7.01 7.86
C ALA A 97 -18.10 -7.06 7.33
N HIS A 98 -19.07 -6.57 8.11
CA HIS A 98 -20.47 -6.43 7.68
C HIS A 98 -20.59 -5.56 6.41
N ALA A 99 -19.93 -4.39 6.39
CA ALA A 99 -19.96 -3.51 5.24
C ALA A 99 -19.34 -4.14 3.98
N VAL A 100 -18.26 -4.91 4.12
CA VAL A 100 -17.63 -5.61 3.00
C VAL A 100 -18.51 -6.75 2.49
N GLU A 101 -18.99 -7.61 3.39
CA GLU A 101 -19.68 -8.86 3.06
C GLU A 101 -21.11 -8.61 2.60
N ASP A 102 -21.87 -7.79 3.34
CA ASP A 102 -23.30 -7.60 3.10
C ASP A 102 -23.60 -6.39 2.22
N TRP A 103 -22.73 -5.37 2.22
CA TRP A 103 -22.93 -4.14 1.44
C TRP A 103 -22.03 -4.03 0.21
N GLY A 104 -21.04 -4.93 0.04
CA GLY A 104 -20.12 -4.91 -1.10
C GLY A 104 -19.15 -3.71 -1.08
N VAL A 105 -18.85 -3.19 0.11
CA VAL A 105 -17.84 -2.15 0.28
C VAL A 105 -16.49 -2.67 -0.19
N HIS A 106 -15.85 -1.90 -1.07
CA HIS A 106 -14.54 -2.21 -1.62
C HIS A 106 -13.65 -0.98 -1.75
N ARG A 107 -14.13 0.20 -1.33
CA ARG A 107 -13.38 1.46 -1.28
C ARG A 107 -13.72 2.24 -0.02
N LEU A 108 -12.79 3.07 0.44
CA LEU A 108 -13.00 4.02 1.52
C LEU A 108 -11.97 5.14 1.44
N ASP A 109 -12.26 6.26 2.08
CA ASP A 109 -11.33 7.37 2.21
C ASP A 109 -10.91 7.52 3.68
N VAL A 110 -9.61 7.78 3.91
CA VAL A 110 -9.08 8.07 5.23
C VAL A 110 -8.20 9.31 5.17
N ASN A 111 -8.33 10.19 6.16
CA ASN A 111 -7.43 11.32 6.29
C ASN A 111 -6.01 10.82 6.58
N GLU A 112 -5.02 11.30 5.83
CA GLU A 112 -3.61 10.88 5.94
C GLU A 112 -3.03 11.14 7.35
N GLN A 113 -3.53 12.15 8.04
CA GLN A 113 -3.13 12.52 9.40
C GLN A 113 -3.76 11.61 10.48
N ASN A 114 -4.46 10.54 10.08
CA ASN A 114 -4.99 9.51 10.96
C ASN A 114 -4.31 8.14 10.70
N PRO A 115 -3.03 7.97 11.11
CA PRO A 115 -2.27 6.74 10.86
C PRO A 115 -2.86 5.50 11.56
N ALA A 116 -3.59 5.71 12.66
CA ALA A 116 -4.27 4.62 13.36
C ALA A 116 -5.42 4.03 12.53
N ALA A 117 -6.20 4.86 11.85
CA ALA A 117 -7.25 4.39 10.96
C ALA A 117 -6.67 3.76 9.68
N LEU A 118 -5.62 4.36 9.10
CA LEU A 118 -4.89 3.78 7.97
C LEU A 118 -4.40 2.35 8.30
N GLY A 119 -3.66 2.19 9.39
CA GLY A 119 -3.15 0.88 9.80
C GLY A 119 -4.25 -0.13 10.14
N PHE A 120 -5.40 0.33 10.65
CA PHE A 120 -6.58 -0.53 10.83
C PHE A 120 -7.10 -1.05 9.49
N TYR A 121 -7.30 -0.19 8.49
CA TYR A 121 -7.82 -0.61 7.19
C TYR A 121 -6.82 -1.47 6.41
N GLU A 122 -5.52 -1.17 6.50
CA GLU A 122 -4.46 -1.99 5.93
C GLU A 122 -4.44 -3.40 6.52
N HIS A 123 -4.59 -3.53 7.84
CA HIS A 123 -4.71 -4.82 8.50
C HIS A 123 -5.96 -5.60 8.05
N GLU A 124 -7.04 -4.91 7.67
CA GLU A 124 -8.26 -5.52 7.15
C GLU A 124 -8.24 -5.71 5.62
N GLY A 125 -7.07 -5.54 4.98
CA GLY A 125 -6.82 -5.89 3.58
C GLY A 125 -7.05 -4.75 2.58
N PHE A 126 -7.30 -3.53 3.04
CA PHE A 126 -7.31 -2.36 2.17
C PHE A 126 -5.88 -1.90 1.85
N PHE A 127 -5.66 -1.29 0.70
CA PHE A 127 -4.40 -0.66 0.33
C PHE A 127 -4.66 0.74 -0.20
N VAL A 128 -3.69 1.65 -0.05
CA VAL A 128 -3.75 3.01 -0.60
C VAL A 128 -3.68 2.92 -2.13
N ALA A 129 -4.76 3.29 -2.81
CA ALA A 129 -4.88 3.29 -4.26
C ALA A 129 -4.62 4.67 -4.88
N ALA A 130 -4.85 5.75 -4.14
CA ALA A 130 -4.54 7.12 -4.55
C ALA A 130 -4.45 8.06 -3.34
N ARG A 131 -3.95 9.28 -3.56
CA ARG A 131 -3.87 10.36 -2.57
C ARG A 131 -4.33 11.69 -3.18
N SER A 132 -5.12 12.45 -2.43
CA SER A 132 -5.51 13.82 -2.71
C SER A 132 -4.92 14.78 -1.68
N SER A 133 -4.49 15.97 -2.12
CA SER A 133 -3.94 17.01 -1.23
C SER A 133 -4.99 17.75 -0.41
N ALA A 134 -6.26 17.62 -0.78
CA ALA A 134 -7.41 18.21 -0.12
C ALA A 134 -8.53 17.17 0.00
N ASP A 135 -9.50 17.41 0.89
CA ASP A 135 -10.68 16.57 1.02
C ASP A 135 -11.73 16.87 -0.08
N GLY A 136 -12.85 16.14 -0.06
CA GLY A 136 -13.94 16.33 -1.03
C GLY A 136 -14.58 17.72 -1.02
N ALA A 137 -14.38 18.51 0.04
CA ALA A 137 -14.85 19.88 0.16
C ALA A 137 -13.77 20.92 -0.21
N GLY A 138 -12.56 20.47 -0.60
CA GLY A 138 -11.43 21.33 -0.95
C GLY A 138 -10.68 21.90 0.26
N ARG A 139 -10.93 21.38 1.48
CA ARG A 139 -10.21 21.77 2.69
C ARG A 139 -8.81 21.12 2.68
N PRO A 140 -7.79 21.74 3.30
CA PRO A 140 -6.40 21.28 3.25
C PRO A 140 -6.15 20.07 4.19
N PHE A 141 -6.92 19.02 3.98
CA PHE A 141 -6.92 17.77 4.72
C PHE A 141 -6.59 16.65 3.74
N PRO A 142 -5.31 16.25 3.63
CA PRO A 142 -4.91 15.23 2.67
C PRO A 142 -5.67 13.92 2.92
N THR A 143 -6.18 13.34 1.85
CA THR A 143 -7.06 12.17 1.89
C THR A 143 -6.42 11.04 1.10
N LEU A 144 -6.30 9.87 1.72
CA LEU A 144 -5.88 8.62 1.09
C LEU A 144 -7.12 7.87 0.65
N HIS A 145 -7.16 7.49 -0.61
CA HIS A 145 -8.24 6.69 -1.21
C HIS A 145 -7.80 5.22 -1.16
N LEU A 146 -8.47 4.42 -0.34
CA LEU A 146 -8.16 3.02 -0.14
C LEU A 146 -9.11 2.12 -0.93
N ALA A 147 -8.59 0.98 -1.37
CA ALA A 147 -9.36 -0.08 -2.00
C ALA A 147 -9.12 -1.42 -1.30
N LEU A 148 -10.15 -2.23 -1.14
CA LEU A 148 -10.05 -3.54 -0.53
C LEU A 148 -9.47 -4.54 -1.54
N ALA A 149 -8.39 -5.21 -1.18
CA ALA A 149 -7.98 -6.43 -1.85
C ALA A 149 -8.88 -7.58 -1.38
N THR A 150 -10.04 -7.79 -2.02
CA THR A 150 -10.84 -9.01 -1.81
C THR A 150 -10.43 -10.13 -2.77
N GLY A 151 -10.78 -11.37 -2.39
CA GLY A 151 -10.71 -12.52 -3.28
C GLY A 151 -9.29 -12.80 -3.76
N ILE A 152 -9.13 -12.91 -5.07
CA ILE A 152 -7.88 -13.43 -5.64
C ILE A 152 -6.68 -12.51 -5.43
N ARG A 153 -6.86 -11.18 -5.34
CA ARG A 153 -5.75 -10.23 -5.11
C ARG A 153 -5.11 -10.41 -3.72
N ALA A 154 -5.92 -10.60 -2.68
CA ALA A 154 -5.40 -10.92 -1.35
C ALA A 154 -4.74 -12.31 -1.32
N GLN A 155 -5.32 -13.31 -1.98
CA GLN A 155 -4.69 -14.64 -2.08
C GLN A 155 -3.33 -14.56 -2.77
N MET A 156 -3.22 -13.78 -3.84
CA MET A 156 -1.99 -13.55 -4.59
C MET A 156 -0.86 -12.97 -3.71
N ALA A 157 -1.19 -12.03 -2.82
CA ALA A 157 -0.23 -11.38 -1.91
C ALA A 157 0.02 -12.14 -0.60
N SER A 158 -0.79 -13.17 -0.29
CA SER A 158 -0.80 -13.83 1.02
C SER A 158 0.45 -14.68 1.34
N GLY A 159 1.24 -15.02 0.32
CA GLY A 159 2.31 -15.99 0.48
C GLY A 159 1.87 -17.46 0.39
N GLU A 160 0.58 -17.74 0.12
CA GLU A 160 0.06 -19.09 -0.13
C GLU A 160 -0.09 -19.38 -1.64
N TRP A 161 -0.37 -20.64 -1.98
CA TRP A 161 -0.68 -21.02 -3.36
C TRP A 161 -2.07 -20.53 -3.77
N PHE A 162 -2.17 -19.76 -4.85
CA PHE A 162 -3.41 -19.17 -5.35
C PHE A 162 -3.67 -19.54 -6.83
N GLU A 163 -4.85 -19.18 -7.34
CA GLU A 163 -5.27 -19.38 -8.74
C GLU A 163 -4.80 -18.21 -9.62
N ALA A 164 -3.70 -18.38 -10.35
CA ALA A 164 -3.08 -17.32 -11.14
C ALA A 164 -3.77 -17.05 -12.48
N ALA A 165 -4.61 -17.98 -12.95
CA ALA A 165 -5.38 -17.84 -14.18
C ALA A 165 -6.69 -17.04 -13.99
N ASP A 166 -6.93 -16.51 -12.79
CA ASP A 166 -8.12 -15.70 -12.50
C ASP A 166 -8.22 -14.48 -13.44
N LEU A 167 -9.43 -14.26 -13.96
CA LEU A 167 -9.71 -13.22 -14.94
C LEU A 167 -9.46 -11.80 -14.40
N LEU A 168 -9.63 -11.57 -13.11
CA LEU A 168 -9.34 -10.28 -12.50
C LEU A 168 -7.84 -9.97 -12.54
N LEU A 169 -7.02 -10.97 -12.20
CA LEU A 169 -5.56 -10.81 -12.27
C LEU A 169 -5.07 -10.61 -13.70
N GLU A 170 -5.71 -11.27 -14.68
CA GLU A 170 -5.39 -11.04 -16.09
C GLU A 170 -5.74 -9.61 -16.54
N GLN A 171 -6.89 -9.08 -16.12
CA GLN A 171 -7.27 -7.70 -16.41
C GLN A 171 -6.28 -6.69 -15.81
N ASP A 172 -5.80 -6.94 -14.59
CA ASP A 172 -4.81 -6.09 -13.94
C ASP A 172 -3.48 -6.09 -14.71
N ARG A 173 -2.99 -7.26 -15.13
CA ARG A 173 -1.78 -7.37 -15.97
C ARG A 173 -1.92 -6.65 -17.29
N ILE A 174 -3.09 -6.73 -17.93
CA ILE A 174 -3.37 -5.99 -19.17
C ILE A 174 -3.34 -4.48 -18.92
N ARG A 175 -3.93 -3.98 -17.82
CA ARG A 175 -3.88 -2.57 -17.44
C ARG A 175 -2.44 -2.09 -17.26
N ALA A 176 -1.66 -2.80 -16.45
CA ALA A 176 -0.26 -2.47 -16.17
C ALA A 176 0.57 -2.44 -17.46
N ARG A 177 0.43 -3.46 -18.31
CA ARG A 177 1.13 -3.53 -19.60
C ARG A 177 0.82 -2.35 -20.51
N ARG A 178 -0.43 -1.89 -20.58
CA ARG A 178 -0.81 -0.71 -21.38
C ARG A 178 -0.15 0.57 -20.88
N ILE A 179 -0.14 0.77 -19.56
CA ILE A 179 0.50 1.94 -18.95
C ILE A 179 2.02 1.90 -19.20
N MET A 180 2.66 0.76 -18.96
CA MET A 180 4.10 0.61 -19.19
C MET A 180 4.48 0.72 -20.67
N GLN A 181 3.64 0.27 -21.61
CA GLN A 181 3.85 0.49 -23.04
C GLN A 181 3.88 1.98 -23.38
N ARG A 182 2.94 2.76 -22.85
CA ARG A 182 2.95 4.21 -23.05
C ARG A 182 4.18 4.85 -22.41
N PHE A 183 4.45 4.54 -21.14
CA PHE A 183 5.64 5.03 -20.44
C PHE A 183 6.93 4.76 -21.24
N ASN A 184 7.07 3.55 -21.80
CA ASN A 184 8.28 3.15 -22.52
C ASN A 184 8.39 3.71 -23.95
N ALA A 185 7.29 3.90 -24.66
CA ALA A 185 7.30 4.23 -26.09
C ALA A 185 6.99 5.70 -26.40
N ASP A 186 6.34 6.42 -25.48
CA ASP A 186 5.92 7.80 -25.71
C ASP A 186 7.09 8.76 -25.48
N ALA A 187 7.68 9.22 -26.59
CA ALA A 187 8.77 10.18 -26.60
C ALA A 187 8.33 11.62 -26.27
N THR A 188 7.02 11.87 -26.16
CA THR A 188 6.49 13.19 -25.79
C THR A 188 6.41 13.43 -24.30
N LEU A 189 6.55 12.36 -23.49
CA LEU A 189 6.55 12.45 -22.04
C LEU A 189 7.88 13.01 -21.53
N ASP A 190 7.78 14.14 -20.85
CA ASP A 190 8.81 14.66 -19.96
C ASP A 190 8.84 13.88 -18.63
N ASP A 191 9.74 14.28 -17.73
CA ASP A 191 9.93 13.60 -16.45
C ASP A 191 8.68 13.66 -15.56
N GLU A 192 7.93 14.76 -15.60
CA GLU A 192 6.68 14.92 -14.87
C GLU A 192 5.59 13.99 -15.42
N GLY A 193 5.43 13.93 -16.74
CA GLY A 193 4.49 13.01 -17.39
C GLY A 193 4.84 11.53 -17.13
N ARG A 194 6.13 11.19 -17.08
CA ARG A 194 6.62 9.85 -16.69
C ARG A 194 6.28 9.55 -15.24
N ALA A 195 6.58 10.47 -14.33
CA ALA A 195 6.28 10.33 -12.91
C ALA A 195 4.77 10.19 -12.67
N ALA A 196 3.93 10.95 -13.37
CA ALA A 196 2.47 10.85 -13.26
C ALA A 196 1.93 9.49 -13.72
N LEU A 197 2.46 8.92 -14.81
CA LEU A 197 2.09 7.57 -15.24
C LEU A 197 2.48 6.50 -14.21
N LEU A 198 3.69 6.60 -13.65
CA LEU A 198 4.15 5.69 -12.60
C LEU A 198 3.34 5.88 -11.31
N GLY A 199 3.02 7.10 -10.90
CA GLY A 199 2.22 7.39 -9.70
C GLY A 199 0.79 6.86 -9.78
N GLY A 200 0.21 6.71 -10.98
CA GLY A 200 -1.09 6.06 -11.18
C GLY A 200 -1.04 4.53 -11.29
N LEU A 201 0.16 3.93 -11.30
CA LEU A 201 0.39 2.51 -11.49
C LEU A 201 1.02 1.83 -10.28
N LEU A 202 2.08 2.43 -9.73
CA LEU A 202 2.87 1.88 -8.64
C LEU A 202 2.15 2.04 -7.29
N GLY A 203 2.48 1.18 -6.33
CA GLY A 203 1.96 1.30 -4.96
C GLY A 203 2.48 2.55 -4.25
N ALA A 204 3.74 2.92 -4.50
CA ALA A 204 4.31 4.20 -4.10
C ALA A 204 5.52 4.58 -4.97
N LEU A 205 5.73 5.88 -5.17
CA LEU A 205 6.93 6.45 -5.76
C LEU A 205 7.31 7.71 -4.98
N GLY A 206 8.34 7.61 -4.13
CA GLY A 206 8.81 8.72 -3.30
C GLY A 206 9.41 9.87 -4.11
N ALA A 207 9.54 11.03 -3.46
CA ALA A 207 10.08 12.23 -4.08
C ALA A 207 11.52 12.02 -4.56
N GLY A 208 11.88 12.60 -5.71
CA GLY A 208 13.20 12.45 -6.30
C GLY A 208 13.47 11.07 -6.94
N SER A 209 12.51 10.14 -6.86
CA SER A 209 12.66 8.80 -7.43
C SER A 209 12.22 8.72 -8.90
N SER A 210 12.93 7.94 -9.71
CA SER A 210 12.61 7.77 -11.12
C SER A 210 12.99 6.39 -11.66
N MET A 211 12.29 5.99 -12.72
CA MET A 211 12.60 4.79 -13.49
C MET A 211 12.91 5.18 -14.94
N SER A 212 13.92 4.54 -15.52
CA SER A 212 14.28 4.72 -16.93
C SER A 212 13.37 3.90 -17.84
N ALA A 213 13.30 4.31 -19.11
CA ALA A 213 12.55 3.58 -20.13
C ALA A 213 13.04 2.12 -20.25
N GLY A 214 12.12 1.25 -20.66
CA GLY A 214 12.29 -0.20 -20.70
C GLY A 214 11.80 -0.91 -19.43
N ALA A 215 11.43 -0.18 -18.37
CA ALA A 215 10.87 -0.77 -17.16
C ALA A 215 9.60 -1.61 -17.45
N GLN A 216 9.41 -2.70 -16.72
CA GLN A 216 8.25 -3.60 -16.84
C GLN A 216 7.74 -4.00 -15.45
N VAL A 217 6.42 -4.12 -15.30
CA VAL A 217 5.77 -4.65 -14.09
C VAL A 217 4.72 -5.69 -14.49
N ASP A 218 4.37 -6.61 -13.59
CA ASP A 218 3.20 -7.47 -13.78
C ASP A 218 1.91 -6.69 -13.47
N TYR A 219 1.84 -6.05 -12.30
CA TYR A 219 0.67 -5.35 -11.77
C TYR A 219 0.91 -3.87 -11.51
N GLY A 220 2.11 -3.53 -11.03
CA GLY A 220 2.54 -2.20 -10.63
C GLY A 220 2.21 -1.88 -9.17
N TYR A 221 0.97 -2.15 -8.73
CA TYR A 221 0.47 -1.71 -7.43
C TYR A 221 1.15 -2.36 -6.20
N HIS A 222 2.03 -3.35 -6.40
CA HIS A 222 2.84 -3.95 -5.35
C HIS A 222 4.29 -3.49 -5.36
N VAL A 223 4.67 -2.54 -6.21
CA VAL A 223 6.00 -1.93 -6.20
C VAL A 223 5.94 -0.64 -5.38
N TYR A 224 6.73 -0.60 -4.31
CA TYR A 224 6.82 0.54 -3.39
C TYR A 224 8.25 1.06 -3.40
N VAL A 225 8.41 2.34 -3.74
CA VAL A 225 9.72 2.98 -3.87
C VAL A 225 9.79 4.19 -2.92
N GLY A 226 10.81 4.23 -2.07
CA GLY A 226 11.14 5.38 -1.22
C GLY A 226 11.61 6.62 -2.01
N CYS A 227 12.25 7.55 -1.33
CA CYS A 227 12.77 8.79 -1.88
C CYS A 227 14.14 8.58 -2.55
N ASN A 228 14.48 9.48 -3.48
CA ASN A 228 15.81 9.58 -4.12
C ASN A 228 16.31 8.29 -4.79
N CYS A 229 15.41 7.43 -5.24
CA CYS A 229 15.77 6.16 -5.86
C CYS A 229 15.93 6.30 -7.37
N PHE A 230 16.89 5.57 -7.94
CA PHE A 230 17.09 5.56 -9.38
C PHE A 230 17.09 4.13 -9.93
N PHE A 231 16.18 3.85 -10.87
CA PHE A 231 16.13 2.58 -11.59
C PHE A 231 16.54 2.80 -13.04
N ASN A 232 17.64 2.19 -13.43
CA ASN A 232 18.17 2.32 -14.77
C ASN A 232 17.39 1.44 -15.78
N PHE A 233 17.78 1.47 -17.05
CA PHE A 233 17.04 0.87 -18.17
C PHE A 233 16.68 -0.60 -17.93
N ASN A 234 15.51 -1.00 -18.44
CA ASN A 234 15.08 -2.40 -18.53
C ASN A 234 14.99 -3.15 -17.20
N CYS A 235 14.68 -2.47 -16.09
CA CYS A 235 14.34 -3.14 -14.84
C CYS A 235 12.98 -3.86 -14.96
N THR A 236 12.87 -5.08 -14.43
CA THR A 236 11.64 -5.88 -14.45
C THR A 236 11.19 -6.21 -13.03
N PHE A 237 9.92 -5.96 -12.72
CA PHE A 237 9.32 -6.19 -11.41
C PHE A 237 8.15 -7.17 -11.56
N LEU A 238 8.32 -8.42 -11.15
CA LEU A 238 7.24 -9.42 -11.14
C LEU A 238 6.57 -9.35 -9.77
N ASP A 239 5.63 -8.42 -9.60
CA ASP A 239 5.09 -7.91 -8.34
C ASP A 239 3.78 -8.59 -7.93
N GLY A 240 3.70 -9.91 -8.04
CA GLY A 240 2.59 -10.68 -7.45
C GLY A 240 2.50 -10.55 -5.92
N ALA A 241 3.61 -10.27 -5.24
CA ALA A 241 3.67 -9.81 -3.85
C ALA A 241 4.43 -8.48 -3.74
N PRO A 242 4.38 -7.79 -2.59
CA PRO A 242 5.11 -6.54 -2.39
C PRO A 242 6.60 -6.63 -2.73
N ILE A 243 7.09 -5.66 -3.50
CA ILE A 243 8.50 -5.38 -3.74
C ILE A 243 8.75 -3.98 -3.17
N VAL A 244 9.43 -3.91 -2.03
CA VAL A 244 9.63 -2.67 -1.28
C VAL A 244 11.09 -2.24 -1.41
N PHE A 245 11.29 -0.98 -1.80
CA PHE A 245 12.59 -0.30 -1.80
C PHE A 245 12.54 0.84 -0.80
N GLY A 246 13.55 0.92 0.06
CA GLY A 246 13.78 2.04 0.96
C GLY A 246 14.19 3.32 0.22
N ASP A 247 14.83 4.22 0.94
CA ASP A 247 15.34 5.49 0.43
C ASP A 247 16.76 5.35 -0.15
N ASP A 248 17.13 6.25 -1.06
CA ASP A 248 18.48 6.36 -1.62
C ASP A 248 18.99 5.07 -2.31
N VAL A 249 18.07 4.30 -2.90
CA VAL A 249 18.38 3.04 -3.61
C VAL A 249 18.75 3.29 -5.06
N TRP A 250 19.87 2.70 -5.50
CA TRP A 250 20.34 2.77 -6.88
C TRP A 250 20.32 1.39 -7.53
N VAL A 251 19.57 1.25 -8.62
CA VAL A 251 19.44 0.00 -9.38
C VAL A 251 19.98 0.19 -10.79
N GLY A 252 21.01 -0.59 -11.11
CA GLY A 252 21.65 -0.67 -12.41
C GLY A 252 20.72 -1.27 -13.48
N PRO A 253 21.13 -1.21 -14.76
CA PRO A 253 20.25 -1.61 -15.84
C PRO A 253 20.07 -3.14 -15.89
N ASN A 254 18.96 -3.57 -16.47
CA ASN A 254 18.60 -4.96 -16.71
C ASN A 254 18.50 -5.80 -15.42
N CYS A 255 18.05 -5.19 -14.31
CA CYS A 255 17.78 -5.94 -13.08
C CYS A 255 16.38 -6.57 -13.09
N THR A 256 16.19 -7.67 -12.38
CA THR A 256 14.91 -8.36 -12.24
C THR A 256 14.61 -8.65 -10.78
N PHE A 257 13.43 -8.26 -10.32
CA PHE A 257 12.90 -8.54 -8.99
C PHE A 257 11.70 -9.45 -9.15
N ALA A 258 11.82 -10.71 -8.74
CA ALA A 258 10.81 -11.72 -9.00
C ALA A 258 10.22 -12.23 -7.69
N THR A 259 8.93 -11.96 -7.45
CA THR A 259 8.23 -12.51 -6.27
C THR A 259 7.62 -13.88 -6.53
N ALA A 260 7.40 -14.25 -7.79
CA ALA A 260 6.69 -15.45 -8.18
C ALA A 260 7.48 -16.76 -8.03
N LEU A 261 6.78 -17.78 -7.53
CA LEU A 261 7.19 -19.18 -7.46
C LEU A 261 6.14 -20.03 -8.18
N HIS A 262 6.61 -21.06 -8.88
CA HIS A 262 5.76 -22.07 -9.50
C HIS A 262 5.97 -23.45 -8.86
N PRO A 263 4.98 -24.36 -8.97
CA PRO A 263 5.16 -25.74 -8.53
C PRO A 263 6.37 -26.38 -9.20
N MET A 264 7.18 -27.10 -8.43
CA MET A 264 8.40 -27.73 -8.94
C MET A 264 8.06 -28.92 -9.85
N VAL A 265 7.01 -29.66 -9.51
CA VAL A 265 6.50 -30.79 -10.30
C VAL A 265 5.85 -30.23 -11.57
N GLY A 266 6.41 -30.59 -12.74
CA GLY A 266 5.97 -30.02 -14.02
C GLY A 266 4.49 -30.21 -14.35
N ARG A 267 3.87 -31.30 -13.87
CA ARG A 267 2.42 -31.53 -14.03
C ARG A 267 1.56 -30.60 -13.19
N GLU A 268 2.03 -30.20 -12.01
CA GLU A 268 1.32 -29.24 -11.14
C GLU A 268 1.49 -27.80 -11.63
N ARG A 269 2.58 -27.53 -12.36
CA ARG A 269 2.85 -26.24 -12.99
C ARG A 269 2.16 -26.05 -14.34
N ALA A 270 1.74 -27.14 -14.98
CA ALA A 270 1.07 -27.05 -16.28
C ALA A 270 -0.31 -26.40 -16.13
N VAL A 271 -0.66 -25.53 -17.07
CA VAL A 271 -2.04 -25.06 -17.21
C VAL A 271 -2.92 -26.28 -17.51
N TRP A 272 -4.00 -26.41 -16.76
CA TRP A 272 -5.03 -27.43 -17.00
C TRP A 272 -6.39 -26.76 -17.10
N PHE A 273 -7.35 -27.46 -17.72
CA PHE A 273 -8.68 -26.94 -17.99
C PHE A 273 -9.71 -27.78 -17.23
N ASP A 274 -10.68 -27.13 -16.60
CA ASP A 274 -11.78 -27.81 -15.93
C ASP A 274 -12.87 -28.30 -16.90
N ALA A 275 -13.97 -28.84 -16.37
CA ALA A 275 -15.08 -29.33 -17.17
C ALA A 275 -15.84 -28.21 -17.92
N GLN A 276 -15.56 -26.94 -17.61
CA GLN A 276 -16.12 -25.74 -18.22
C GLN A 276 -15.14 -25.07 -19.19
N ASP A 277 -13.99 -25.71 -19.48
CA ASP A 277 -12.90 -25.17 -20.33
C ASP A 277 -12.25 -23.91 -19.73
N ALA A 278 -12.36 -23.72 -18.40
CA ALA A 278 -11.68 -22.64 -17.70
C ALA A 278 -10.22 -23.03 -17.39
N PRO A 279 -9.24 -22.15 -17.68
CA PRO A 279 -7.84 -22.44 -17.38
C PRO A 279 -7.56 -22.31 -15.88
N HIS A 280 -6.67 -23.16 -15.39
CA HIS A 280 -6.17 -23.16 -14.02
C HIS A 280 -4.65 -23.19 -13.99
N LEU A 281 -4.07 -22.36 -13.14
CA LEU A 281 -2.63 -22.23 -12.93
C LEU A 281 -2.34 -21.93 -11.46
N ARG A 282 -1.39 -22.64 -10.87
CA ARG A 282 -0.95 -22.38 -9.50
C ARG A 282 0.33 -21.58 -9.46
N GLU A 283 0.31 -20.53 -8.66
CA GLU A 283 1.48 -19.71 -8.31
C GLU A 283 1.47 -19.40 -6.82
N ARG A 284 2.62 -18.97 -6.31
CA ARG A 284 2.82 -18.47 -4.95
C ARG A 284 3.77 -17.29 -5.05
N ASN A 285 3.49 -16.19 -4.37
CA ASN A 285 4.39 -15.03 -4.37
C ASN A 285 5.00 -14.80 -2.99
N LEU A 286 6.28 -14.46 -2.93
CA LEU A 286 6.94 -14.06 -1.67
C LEU A 286 7.53 -12.64 -1.83
N PRO A 287 7.33 -11.76 -0.85
CA PRO A 287 7.72 -10.37 -0.97
C PRO A 287 9.24 -10.21 -1.07
N ILE A 288 9.68 -9.11 -1.68
CA ILE A 288 11.08 -8.69 -1.71
C ILE A 288 11.20 -7.38 -0.94
N VAL A 289 12.23 -7.26 -0.10
CA VAL A 289 12.52 -6.04 0.64
C VAL A 289 13.95 -5.61 0.35
N VAL A 290 14.13 -4.36 -0.05
CA VAL A 290 15.42 -3.71 -0.26
C VAL A 290 15.47 -2.51 0.69
N GLY A 291 16.44 -2.53 1.59
CA GLY A 291 16.67 -1.48 2.57
C GLY A 291 17.15 -0.16 1.97
N ASN A 292 17.48 0.78 2.83
CA ASN A 292 17.98 2.10 2.45
C ASN A 292 19.43 2.04 1.95
N ASP A 293 19.89 3.04 1.18
CA ASP A 293 21.29 3.18 0.75
C ASP A 293 21.85 1.98 -0.04
N VAL A 294 20.98 1.14 -0.61
CA VAL A 294 21.39 -0.06 -1.34
C VAL A 294 21.81 0.29 -2.76
N TRP A 295 22.93 -0.28 -3.21
CA TRP A 295 23.30 -0.27 -4.63
C TRP A 295 23.22 -1.67 -5.24
N ILE A 296 22.38 -1.83 -6.26
CA ILE A 296 22.24 -3.05 -7.05
C ILE A 296 22.86 -2.80 -8.42
N ALA A 297 23.97 -3.45 -8.73
CA ALA A 297 24.64 -3.26 -10.01
C ALA A 297 23.90 -3.94 -11.18
N ALA A 298 24.38 -3.71 -12.40
CA ALA A 298 23.72 -4.15 -13.63
C ALA A 298 23.50 -5.68 -13.71
N GLY A 299 22.36 -6.10 -14.26
CA GLY A 299 22.09 -7.50 -14.57
C GLY A 299 21.82 -8.40 -13.36
N VAL A 300 21.41 -7.83 -12.22
CA VAL A 300 21.11 -8.61 -11.01
C VAL A 300 19.69 -9.20 -11.06
N THR A 301 19.54 -10.43 -10.59
CA THR A 301 18.23 -11.05 -10.33
C THR A 301 18.04 -11.27 -8.83
N VAL A 302 16.95 -10.75 -8.27
CA VAL A 302 16.53 -10.96 -6.87
C VAL A 302 15.35 -11.92 -6.84
N ASN A 303 15.50 -13.04 -6.13
CA ASN A 303 14.53 -14.11 -6.07
C ASN A 303 13.43 -13.88 -5.00
N PRO A 304 12.35 -14.68 -5.03
CA PRO A 304 11.23 -14.56 -4.09
C PRO A 304 11.65 -14.62 -2.62
N GLY A 305 11.09 -13.74 -1.80
CA GLY A 305 11.28 -13.78 -0.34
C GLY A 305 12.58 -13.16 0.16
N VAL A 306 13.39 -12.56 -0.71
CA VAL A 306 14.71 -12.02 -0.34
C VAL A 306 14.59 -10.64 0.30
N THR A 307 15.34 -10.47 1.38
CA THR A 307 15.61 -9.17 2.02
C THR A 307 17.07 -8.75 1.78
N ILE A 308 17.30 -7.55 1.23
CA ILE A 308 18.62 -6.93 1.10
C ILE A 308 18.70 -5.81 2.14
N GLY A 309 19.57 -5.95 3.14
CA GLY A 309 19.69 -4.99 4.24
C GLY A 309 20.33 -3.67 3.84
N ASP A 310 20.12 -2.65 4.67
CA ASP A 310 20.56 -1.26 4.44
C ASP A 310 22.05 -1.14 4.10
N GLY A 311 22.40 -0.29 3.15
CA GLY A 311 23.78 -0.01 2.73
C GLY A 311 24.49 -1.18 2.04
N ALA A 312 23.78 -2.27 1.71
CA ALA A 312 24.37 -3.39 0.99
C ALA A 312 24.68 -3.03 -0.48
N VAL A 313 25.71 -3.67 -1.03
CA VAL A 313 26.09 -3.53 -2.44
C VAL A 313 26.04 -4.89 -3.11
N ILE A 314 25.22 -5.01 -4.16
CA ILE A 314 25.07 -6.22 -4.96
C ILE A 314 25.84 -6.07 -6.26
N GLY A 315 26.90 -6.86 -6.44
CA GLY A 315 27.72 -6.82 -7.66
C GLY A 315 26.98 -7.30 -8.90
N SER A 316 27.47 -6.90 -10.07
CA SER A 316 26.79 -7.13 -11.35
C SER A 316 26.63 -8.61 -11.69
N GLY A 317 25.55 -8.95 -12.40
CA GLY A 317 25.25 -10.32 -12.81
C GLY A 317 24.90 -11.29 -11.67
N SER A 318 24.67 -10.78 -10.46
CA SER A 318 24.41 -11.64 -9.30
C SER A 318 23.01 -12.23 -9.31
N VAL A 319 22.87 -13.46 -8.81
CA VAL A 319 21.57 -14.11 -8.59
C VAL A 319 21.36 -14.24 -7.08
N VAL A 320 20.58 -13.33 -6.51
CA VAL A 320 20.34 -13.21 -5.07
C VAL A 320 19.26 -14.19 -4.66
N THR A 321 19.67 -15.32 -4.07
CA THR A 321 18.79 -16.42 -3.67
C THR A 321 18.50 -16.48 -2.17
N LYS A 322 19.12 -15.60 -1.39
CA LYS A 322 19.04 -15.54 0.09
C LYS A 322 19.25 -14.10 0.52
N ASP A 323 18.78 -13.79 1.72
CA ASP A 323 18.96 -12.48 2.33
C ASP A 323 20.43 -12.04 2.37
N VAL A 324 20.63 -10.74 2.19
CA VAL A 324 21.94 -10.08 2.26
C VAL A 324 21.94 -9.20 3.49
N PRO A 325 22.88 -9.40 4.45
CA PRO A 325 22.97 -8.54 5.61
C PRO A 325 23.24 -7.07 5.24
N PRO A 326 22.88 -6.11 6.11
CA PRO A 326 23.24 -4.71 5.93
C PRO A 326 24.74 -4.50 5.71
N ARG A 327 25.10 -3.42 5.01
CA ARG A 327 26.47 -2.94 4.77
C ARG A 327 27.41 -4.04 4.28
N THR A 328 26.90 -4.94 3.44
CA THR A 328 27.66 -6.08 2.93
C THR A 328 27.85 -5.93 1.44
N LEU A 329 29.10 -6.09 0.99
CA LEU A 329 29.39 -6.35 -0.42
C LEU A 329 29.08 -7.82 -0.70
N ALA A 330 28.12 -8.09 -1.58
CA ALA A 330 27.73 -9.43 -1.97
C ALA A 330 27.70 -9.54 -3.50
N PHE A 331 28.17 -10.67 -4.05
CA PHE A 331 28.05 -10.92 -5.48
C PHE A 331 28.14 -12.41 -5.83
N GLY A 332 27.81 -12.74 -7.09
CA GLY A 332 27.98 -14.06 -7.68
C GLY A 332 26.67 -14.74 -8.09
N ASN A 333 26.80 -15.91 -8.71
CA ASN A 333 25.67 -16.78 -9.05
C ASN A 333 25.93 -18.20 -8.51
N PRO A 334 25.31 -18.59 -7.39
CA PRO A 334 24.43 -17.78 -6.55
C PRO A 334 25.19 -16.69 -5.77
N CYS A 335 24.51 -15.59 -5.44
CA CYS A 335 25.07 -14.45 -4.73
C CYS A 335 25.53 -14.88 -3.32
N ARG A 336 26.69 -14.39 -2.88
CA ARG A 336 27.26 -14.66 -1.57
C ARG A 336 27.80 -13.37 -0.94
N PRO A 337 27.64 -13.19 0.38
CA PRO A 337 28.39 -12.19 1.12
C PRO A 337 29.90 -12.38 0.88
N VAL A 338 30.60 -11.28 0.60
CA VAL A 338 32.05 -11.29 0.36
C VAL A 338 32.79 -10.63 1.52
N ARG A 339 32.37 -9.42 1.91
CA ARG A 339 32.90 -8.70 3.06
C ARG A 339 31.94 -7.61 3.52
N GLU A 340 32.15 -7.11 4.73
CA GLU A 340 31.53 -5.87 5.21
C GLU A 340 32.11 -4.66 4.45
N ILE A 341 31.27 -3.65 4.24
CA ILE A 341 31.61 -2.32 3.74
C ILE A 341 31.93 -1.46 4.96
N THR A 342 33.10 -0.83 4.96
CA THR A 342 33.64 -0.14 6.13
C THR A 342 34.05 1.28 5.80
N ALA A 343 34.50 2.05 6.80
CA ALA A 343 35.03 3.40 6.60
C ALA A 343 36.23 3.45 5.63
N GLU A 344 36.95 2.33 5.43
CA GLU A 344 38.05 2.26 4.45
C GLU A 344 37.58 2.39 3.00
N ASP A 345 36.30 2.12 2.74
CA ASP A 345 35.68 2.28 1.42
C ASP A 345 35.33 3.74 1.10
N ALA A 346 35.47 4.66 2.07
CA ALA A 346 35.15 6.07 1.89
C ALA A 346 36.15 6.77 0.95
N ILE A 347 35.64 7.47 -0.06
CA ILE A 347 36.44 8.22 -1.04
C ILE A 347 36.68 9.70 -0.66
N GLY A 348 36.51 10.06 0.61
CA GLY A 348 36.81 11.40 1.13
C GLY A 348 35.63 12.39 1.21
N ASN A 349 34.43 12.00 0.74
CA ASN A 349 33.22 12.83 0.85
C ASN A 349 32.41 12.57 2.12
N ALA A 350 32.82 11.64 2.99
CA ALA A 350 32.04 11.23 4.17
C ALA A 350 31.63 12.43 5.05
N GLY A 351 32.54 13.38 5.31
CA GLY A 351 32.23 14.59 6.08
C GLY A 351 31.36 15.62 5.35
N VAL A 352 31.23 15.53 4.02
CA VAL A 352 30.29 16.34 3.23
C VAL A 352 28.89 15.72 3.24
N VAL A 353 28.81 14.38 3.23
CA VAL A 353 27.56 13.62 3.26
C VAL A 353 26.91 13.69 4.65
N GLU A 354 27.67 13.53 5.73
CA GLU A 354 27.17 13.69 7.10
C GLU A 354 26.62 15.12 7.32
N ALA A 355 27.34 16.15 6.88
CA ALA A 355 26.90 17.54 6.98
C ALA A 355 25.64 17.85 6.14
N ALA A 356 25.47 17.19 4.99
CA ALA A 356 24.30 17.34 4.13
C ALA A 356 23.07 16.59 4.68
N ALA A 357 23.26 15.40 5.26
CA ALA A 357 22.21 14.64 5.92
C ALA A 357 21.69 15.38 7.17
N ASP A 358 22.60 15.93 7.99
CA ASP A 358 22.24 16.75 9.16
C ASP A 358 21.47 18.01 8.74
N ALA A 359 21.85 18.65 7.63
CA ALA A 359 21.17 19.82 7.09
C ALA A 359 19.76 19.50 6.53
N ALA A 360 19.62 18.39 5.79
CA ALA A 360 18.34 17.94 5.27
C ALA A 360 17.37 17.52 6.39
N HIS A 361 17.89 16.88 7.45
CA HIS A 361 17.10 16.54 8.63
C HIS A 361 16.63 17.79 9.37
N ALA A 362 17.51 18.79 9.55
CA ALA A 362 17.16 20.06 10.17
C ALA A 362 16.14 20.89 9.35
N GLU A 363 16.21 20.86 8.01
CA GLU A 363 15.22 21.50 7.14
C GLU A 363 13.86 20.80 7.18
N ALA A 364 13.83 19.46 7.24
CA ALA A 364 12.61 18.69 7.41
C ALA A 364 11.93 18.96 8.78
N GLU A 365 12.72 19.08 9.86
CA GLU A 365 12.22 19.45 11.18
C GLU A 365 11.72 20.91 11.23
N ALA A 366 12.40 21.84 10.56
CA ALA A 366 11.98 23.24 10.48
C ALA A 366 10.73 23.45 9.61
N GLY A 367 10.57 22.66 8.54
CA GLY A 367 9.38 22.67 7.67
C GLY A 367 8.14 22.07 8.33
N ALA A 368 8.32 21.19 9.32
CA ALA A 368 7.23 20.64 10.14
C ALA A 368 6.82 21.56 11.32
N ALA A 369 7.58 22.63 11.59
CA ALA A 369 7.36 23.58 12.68
C ALA A 369 6.71 24.91 12.23
N LEU A 370 6.29 25.00 10.97
CA LEU A 370 5.52 26.09 10.36
C LEU A 370 4.13 25.59 9.96
#